data_AF-A0A2W6I568-F1
#
_entry.id   AF-A0A2W6I568-F1
#
_cell.length_a   1.000
_cell.length_b   1.000
_cell.length_c   1.000
_cell.angle_alpha   90.00
_cell.angle_beta   90.00
_cell.angle_gamma   90.00
#
_symmetry.space_group_name_H-M   'P 1'
#
loop_
_entity.id
_entity.type
_entity.pdbx_description
1 polymer ?
#
loop_
_entity_poly.entity_id
_entity_poly.type
_entity_poly.pdbx_seq_one_letter_code
_entity_poly.pdbx_strand_id
1 'polypeptide(L)' 'MKVLLWAPIALFALLSLRALAFVAYQGLNSAAFEEEEIIVAGVGLVCGWITWVMYKTLIGRWRKQ' A
#
# COMPACT_ATOMS: atom_id res chain seq x y z
N MET A 1 -22.71 -2.11 -5.37
CA MET A 1 -21.68 -1.07 -5.12
C MET A 1 -20.52 -1.51 -4.22
N LYS A 2 -20.60 -2.60 -3.43
CA LYS A 2 -19.51 -3.04 -2.53
C LYS A 2 -18.24 -3.52 -3.25
N VAL A 3 -18.34 -4.21 -4.39
CA VAL A 3 -17.17 -4.74 -5.15
C VAL A 3 -16.33 -3.62 -5.77
N LEU A 4 -16.96 -2.53 -6.22
CA LEU A 4 -16.24 -1.41 -6.84
C LEU A 4 -15.27 -0.70 -5.88
N LEU A 5 -15.58 -0.73 -4.57
CA LEU A 5 -14.74 -0.16 -3.51
C LEU A 5 -13.56 -1.05 -3.12
N TRP A 6 -13.61 -2.35 -3.44
CA TRP A 6 -12.51 -3.28 -3.20
C TRP A 6 -11.42 -3.20 -4.28
N ALA A 7 -11.77 -2.80 -5.50
CA ALA A 7 -10.81 -2.63 -6.59
C ALA A 7 -9.67 -1.63 -6.25
N PRO A 8 -9.92 -0.40 -5.75
CA PRO A 8 -8.86 0.51 -5.36
C PRO A 8 -8.06 -0.02 -4.16
N ILE A 9 -8.71 -0.67 -3.19
CA ILE A 9 -8.05 -1.29 -2.03
C ILE A 9 -7.06 -2.36 -2.47
N ALA A 10 -7.45 -3.24 -3.41
CA ALA A 10 -6.59 -4.28 -3.95
C ALA A 10 -5.40 -3.69 -4.74
N LEU A 11 -5.65 -2.65 -5.56
CA LEU A 11 -4.61 -1.94 -6.30
C LEU A 11 -3.57 -1.29 -5.38
N PHE A 12 -4.03 -0.55 -4.36
CA PHE A 12 -3.12 0.10 -3.41
C PHE A 12 -2.36 -0.91 -2.53
N ALA A 13 -2.99 -2.03 -2.17
CA ALA A 13 -2.33 -3.11 -1.45
C ALA A 13 -1.23 -3.78 -2.30
N LEU A 14 -1.50 -4.03 -3.58
CA LEU A 14 -0.51 -4.58 -4.51
C LEU A 14 0.68 -3.64 -4.72
N LEU A 15 0.42 -2.34 -4.88
CA LEU A 15 1.47 -1.32 -5.01
C LEU A 15 2.33 -1.24 -3.74
N SER A 16 1.71 -1.30 -2.56
CA SER A 16 2.41 -1.32 -1.27
C SER A 16 3.26 -2.60 -1.09
N LEU A 17 2.72 -3.76 -1.46
CA LEU A 17 3.45 -5.03 -1.45
C LEU A 17 4.65 -5.01 -2.41
N ARG A 18 4.49 -4.44 -3.60
CA ARG A 18 5.56 -4.25 -4.58
C ARG A 18 6.67 -3.36 -4.02
N ALA A 19 6.32 -2.26 -3.36
CA ALA A 19 7.28 -1.38 -2.72
C ALA A 19 8.05 -2.08 -1.58
N LEU A 20 7.36 -2.87 -0.75
CA LEU A 20 7.99 -3.67 0.32
C LEU A 20 8.96 -4.73 -0.24
N ALA A 21 8.55 -5.47 -1.26
CA ALA A 21 9.40 -6.47 -1.91
C ALA A 21 10.66 -5.83 -2.50
N PHE A 22 10.52 -4.64 -3.09
CA PHE A 22 11.61 -3.88 -3.67
C PHE A 22 12.59 -3.36 -2.60
N VAL A 23 12.08 -2.78 -1.50
CA VAL A 23 12.89 -2.35 -0.35
C VAL A 23 13.61 -3.53 0.31
N ALA A 24 12.92 -4.68 0.48
CA ALA A 24 13.52 -5.88 1.05
C ALA A 24 14.63 -6.44 0.15
N TYR A 25 14.44 -6.44 -1.17
CA TYR A 25 15.44 -6.88 -2.14
C TYR A 25 16.67 -5.98 -2.13
N GLN A 26 16.48 -4.65 -2.12
CA GLN A 26 17.58 -3.68 -2.01
C GLN A 26 18.34 -3.82 -0.69
N GLY A 27 17.61 -3.97 0.43
CA GLY A 27 18.20 -4.18 1.75
C GLY A 27 18.99 -5.49 1.88
N LEU A 28 18.52 -6.58 1.25
CA LEU A 28 19.24 -7.86 1.21
C LEU A 28 20.50 -7.81 0.34
N ASN A 29 20.48 -7.03 -0.75
CA ASN A 29 21.62 -6.91 -1.66
C ASN A 29 22.64 -5.82 -1.28
N SER A 30 22.41 -5.08 -0.18
CA SER A 30 23.26 -3.95 0.26
C SER A 30 23.53 -2.94 -0.86
N ALA A 31 22.57 -2.79 -1.78
CA ALA A 31 22.65 -1.79 -2.84
C ALA A 31 22.29 -0.41 -2.28
N ALA A 32 23.01 0.63 -2.71
CA ALA A 32 22.68 1.99 -2.32
C ALA A 32 21.31 2.36 -2.89
N PHE A 33 20.42 2.87 -2.04
CA PHE A 33 19.11 3.35 -2.47
C PHE A 33 19.28 4.60 -3.33
N GLU A 34 18.95 4.50 -4.61
CA GLU A 34 18.87 5.67 -5.50
C GLU A 34 17.61 6.50 -5.17
N GLU A 35 17.63 7.80 -5.50
CA GLU A 35 16.52 8.74 -5.18
C GLU A 35 15.15 8.22 -5.67
N GLU A 36 15.13 7.54 -6.81
CA GLU A 36 13.92 6.93 -7.40
C GLU A 36 13.32 5.85 -6.48
N GLU A 37 14.14 5.13 -5.73
CA GLU A 37 13.75 4.01 -4.89
C GLU A 37 13.17 4.46 -3.55
N ILE A 38 13.67 5.57 -3.02
CA ILE A 38 13.11 6.25 -1.85
C ILE A 38 11.71 6.77 -2.17
N ILE A 39 11.51 7.30 -3.38
CA ILE A 39 10.19 7.74 -3.87
C ILE A 39 9.24 6.56 -3.96
N VAL A 40 9.66 5.41 -4.51
CA VAL A 40 8.85 4.19 -4.57
C VAL A 40 8.46 3.68 -3.19
N ALA A 41 9.39 3.67 -2.23
CA ALA A 41 9.11 3.29 -0.85
C ALA A 41 8.10 4.24 -0.18
N GLY A 42 8.27 5.56 -0.39
CA GLY A 42 7.34 6.58 0.09
C GLY A 42 5.93 6.43 -0.49
N VAL A 43 5.82 6.21 -1.80
CA VAL A 43 4.55 5.95 -2.49
C VAL A 43 3.89 4.68 -1.96
N GLY A 44 4.65 3.62 -1.72
CA GLY A 44 4.15 2.37 -1.14
C GLY A 44 3.59 2.54 0.28
N LEU A 45 4.20 3.39 1.09
CA LEU A 45 3.74 3.75 2.44
C LEU A 45 2.44 4.54 2.40
N VAL A 46 2.36 5.56 1.55
CA VAL A 46 1.15 6.38 1.35
C VAL A 46 -0.02 5.53 0.84
N CYS A 47 0.23 4.65 -0.14
CA CYS A 47 -0.77 3.72 -0.66
C CYS A 47 -1.30 2.75 0.42
N GLY A 48 -0.40 2.20 1.24
CA GLY A 48 -0.78 1.35 2.37
C GLY A 48 -1.65 2.09 3.39
N TRP A 49 -1.34 3.36 3.66
CA TRP A 49 -2.10 4.18 4.61
C TRP A 49 -3.51 4.52 4.11
N ILE A 50 -3.63 4.88 2.83
CA ILE A 50 -4.94 5.11 2.17
C ILE A 50 -5.79 3.84 2.22
N THR A 51 -5.19 2.68 1.91
CA THR A 51 -5.85 1.37 1.99
C THR A 51 -6.38 1.10 3.40
N TRP A 52 -5.57 1.36 4.43
CA TRP A 52 -5.95 1.17 5.83
C TRP A 52 -7.12 2.07 6.24
N VAL A 53 -7.09 3.35 5.86
CA VAL A 53 -8.17 4.31 6.14
C VAL A 53 -9.46 3.91 5.43
N MET A 54 -9.38 3.50 4.16
CA MET A 54 -10.54 2.98 3.41
C MET A 54 -11.11 1.72 4.06
N TYR A 55 -10.25 0.79 4.48
CA TYR A 55 -10.67 -0.42 5.16
C TYR A 55 -11.38 -0.12 6.49
N LYS A 56 -10.82 0.77 7.33
CA LYS A 56 -11.45 1.18 8.60
C LYS A 56 -12.79 1.89 8.39
N THR A 57 -12.89 2.78 7.41
CA THR A 57 -14.14 3.51 7.11
C THR A 57 -15.22 2.58 6.59
N LEU A 58 -14.86 1.60 5.75
CA LEU A 58 -15.78 0.57 5.27
C LEU A 58 -16.24 -0.36 6.41
N ILE A 59 -15.32 -0.93 7.21
CA ILE A 59 -15.68 -1.79 8.35
C ILE A 59 -16.44 -1.02 9.45
N GLY A 60 -16.07 0.23 9.70
CA GLY A 60 -16.75 1.08 10.68
C GLY A 60 -18.20 1.35 10.30
N ARG A 61 -18.50 1.49 9.00
CA ARG A 61 -19.89 1.56 8.50
C ARG A 61 -20.64 0.24 8.65
N TRP A 62 -19.97 -0.90 8.41
CA TRP A 62 -20.56 -2.23 8.53
C TRP A 62 -20.95 -2.61 9.97
N ARG A 63 -20.32 -2.03 11.00
CA ARG A 63 -20.63 -2.33 12.41
C ARG A 63 -21.77 -1.48 12.99
N LYS A 64 -22.24 -0.46 12.26
CA LYS A 64 -23.30 0.46 12.68
C LYS A 64 -24.64 0.23 11.96
N GLN A 65 -24.70 -0.71 11.01
CA GLN A 65 -25.94 -1.25 10.44
C GLN A 65 -26.23 -2.60 11.06
#